data_AF-A0A2V9ZFF3-F1
#
_entry.id   AF-A0A2V9ZFF3-F1
#
_cell.length_a   1.000
_cell.length_b   1.000
_cell.length_c   1.000
_cell.angle_alpha   90.00
_cell.angle_beta   90.00
_cell.angle_gamma   90.00
#
_symmetry.space_group_name_H-M   'P 1'
#
loop_
_entity.id
_entity.type
_entity.pdbx_description
1 polymer ?
#
loop_
_entity_poly.entity_id
_entity_poly.type
_entity_poly.pdbx_seq_one_letter_code
_entity_poly.pdbx_strand_id
1 'polypeptide(L)' 'HTASDQISPGEALSVMIERHFRHLPIVDAAGRVLGILSIRDLLQWRADDLSHELNSLEQYYSNDSLGG' A
#
# COMPACT_ATOMS: atom_id res chain seq x y z
N HIS A 1 -2.83 -19.53 1.85
CA HIS A 1 -1.59 -18.84 2.22
C HIS A 1 -1.90 -17.76 3.23
N THR A 2 -1.00 -17.47 4.17
CA THR A 2 -1.11 -16.37 5.13
C THR A 2 0.22 -15.60 5.14
N ALA A 3 0.22 -14.36 5.63
CA ALA A 3 1.43 -13.56 5.83
C ALA A 3 1.40 -12.87 7.20
N SER A 4 2.57 -12.56 7.75
CA SER A 4 2.69 -11.77 8.98
C SER A 4 2.26 -10.32 8.75
N ASP A 5 1.80 -9.67 9.81
CA ASP A 5 1.53 -8.23 9.90
C ASP A 5 2.73 -7.31 9.65
N GLN A 6 3.95 -7.85 9.55
CA GLN A 6 5.17 -7.10 9.19
C GLN A 6 5.46 -7.10 7.68
N ILE A 7 4.65 -7.80 6.86
CA ILE A 7 4.86 -7.84 5.41
C ILE A 7 4.66 -6.46 4.79
N SER A 8 5.56 -6.04 3.90
CA SER A 8 5.35 -4.78 3.17
C SER A 8 4.23 -4.92 2.14
N PRO A 9 3.53 -3.82 1.77
CA PRO A 9 2.52 -3.84 0.72
C PRO A 9 3.05 -4.37 -0.62
N GLY A 10 4.30 -4.03 -0.97
CA GLY A 10 4.95 -4.49 -2.20
C GLY A 10 5.21 -5.99 -2.20
N GLU A 11 5.71 -6.55 -1.10
CA GLU A 11 5.92 -8.00 -0.98
C GLU A 11 4.60 -8.77 -1.00
N ALA A 12 3.56 -8.26 -0.31
CA ALA A 12 2.23 -8.86 -0.35
C ALA A 12 1.67 -8.91 -1.79
N LEU A 13 1.86 -7.85 -2.57
CA LEU A 13 1.46 -7.79 -3.97
C LEU A 13 2.24 -8.81 -4.83
N SER A 14 3.56 -8.87 -4.68
CA SER A 14 4.41 -9.83 -5.41
C SER A 14 3.97 -11.27 -5.14
N VAL A 15 3.76 -11.62 -3.87
CA VAL A 15 3.30 -12.97 -3.48
C VAL A 15 1.94 -13.31 -4.09
N MET A 16 1.00 -12.36 -4.09
CA MET A 16 -0.32 -12.55 -4.73
C MET A 16 -0.20 -12.81 -6.24
N ILE A 17 0.65 -12.06 -6.93
CA ILE A 17 0.88 -12.19 -8.38
C ILE A 17 1.57 -13.53 -8.69
N GLU A 18 2.69 -13.82 -8.03
CA GLU A 18 3.49 -15.02 -8.26
C GLU A 18 2.71 -16.31 -7.99
N ARG A 19 1.82 -16.29 -7.00
CA ARG A 19 1.04 -17.46 -6.58
C ARG A 19 -0.39 -17.46 -7.10
N HIS A 20 -0.73 -16.52 -7.97
CA HIS A 20 -2.03 -16.42 -8.65
C HIS A 20 -3.26 -16.40 -7.71
N PHE A 21 -3.18 -15.66 -6.61
CA PHE A 21 -4.33 -15.41 -5.73
C PHE A 21 -4.51 -13.93 -5.43
N ARG A 22 -5.72 -13.53 -5.01
CA ARG A 22 -6.10 -12.11 -4.86
C ARG A 22 -6.35 -11.66 -3.42
N HIS A 23 -6.27 -12.60 -2.46
CA HIS A 23 -6.55 -12.35 -1.05
C HIS A 23 -5.46 -13.01 -0.20
N LEU A 24 -4.93 -12.27 0.76
CA LEU A 24 -3.88 -12.70 1.68
C LEU A 24 -4.35 -12.44 3.11
N PRO A 25 -4.76 -13.48 3.86
CA PRO A 25 -4.96 -13.38 5.30
C PRO A 25 -3.67 -12.94 6.00
N ILE A 26 -3.78 -11.91 6.82
CA ILE A 26 -2.70 -11.36 7.64
C ILE A 26 -2.83 -11.89 9.06
N VAL A 27 -1.73 -12.35 9.64
CA VAL A 27 -1.67 -12.91 10.99
C VAL A 27 -0.67 -12.17 11.88
N ASP A 28 -0.92 -12.14 13.18
CA ASP A 28 0.04 -11.65 14.18
C ASP A 28 1.16 -12.68 14.47
N ALA A 29 2.11 -12.30 15.33
CA ALA A 29 3.20 -13.17 15.77
C ALA A 29 2.73 -14.45 16.49
N ALA A 30 1.52 -14.48 17.04
CA ALA A 30 0.92 -15.66 17.66
C ALA A 30 0.12 -16.52 16.65
N GLY A 31 0.11 -16.14 15.36
CA GLY A 31 -0.61 -16.83 14.29
C GLY A 31 -2.12 -16.54 14.25
N ARG A 32 -2.60 -15.54 14.98
CA ARG A 32 -4.02 -15.15 14.97
C ARG A 32 -4.31 -14.29 13.76
N VAL A 33 -5.40 -14.57 13.06
CA VAL A 33 -5.84 -13.78 11.90
C VAL A 33 -6.28 -12.40 12.36
N LEU A 34 -5.62 -11.37 11.82
CA LEU A 34 -5.95 -9.97 12.03
C LEU A 34 -6.94 -9.47 10.96
N GLY A 35 -6.88 -10.01 9.75
CA GLY A 35 -7.74 -9.61 8.65
C GLY A 35 -7.35 -10.24 7.32
N ILE A 36 -7.97 -9.77 6.24
CA ILE A 36 -7.68 -10.19 4.87
C ILE A 36 -7.31 -8.94 4.06
N LEU A 37 -6.15 -9.00 3.41
CA LEU A 37 -5.70 -8.00 2.45
C LEU A 37 -6.08 -8.46 1.04
N SER A 38 -6.71 -7.59 0.25
CA SER A 38 -6.96 -7.88 -1.17
C SER A 38 -5.98 -7.15 -2.08
N ILE A 39 -5.78 -7.70 -3.28
CA ILE A 39 -5.00 -7.01 -4.33
C ILE A 39 -5.60 -5.64 -4.69
N ARG A 40 -6.92 -5.46 -4.56
CA ARG A 40 -7.59 -4.19 -4.82
C ARG A 40 -7.18 -3.14 -3.79
N ASP A 41 -7.10 -3.51 -2.51
CA ASP A 41 -6.70 -2.60 -1.45
C ASP A 41 -5.27 -2.09 -1.68
N LEU A 42 -4.37 -2.99 -2.08
CA LEU A 42 -2.99 -2.66 -2.41
C LEU A 42 -2.87 -1.70 -3.61
N LEU A 43 -3.66 -1.93 -4.65
CA LEU A 43 -3.68 -1.06 -5.83
C LEU A 43 -4.29 0.31 -5.51
N GLN A 44 -5.37 0.36 -4.73
CA GLN A 44 -5.99 1.62 -4.29
C GLN A 44 -5.00 2.43 -3.45
N TRP A 45 -4.40 1.80 -2.44
CA TRP A 45 -3.39 2.45 -1.60
C TRP A 45 -2.23 3.03 -2.42
N ARG A 46 -1.73 2.28 -3.42
CA ARG A 46 -0.63 2.76 -4.26
C ARG A 46 -1.04 3.93 -5.18
N ALA A 47 -2.27 3.92 -5.69
CA ALA A 47 -2.79 5.03 -6.49
C ALA A 47 -2.98 6.30 -5.65
N ASP A 48 -3.47 6.14 -4.42
CA ASP A 48 -3.64 7.24 -3.48
C ASP A 48 -2.28 7.83 -3.09
N ASP A 49 -1.30 6.99 -2.77
CA ASP A 49 0.07 7.38 -2.42
C ASP A 49 0.74 8.22 -3.53
N LEU A 50 0.67 7.77 -4.79
CA LEU A 50 1.19 8.51 -5.93
C LEU A 50 0.48 9.87 -6.12
N SER A 51 -0.84 9.91 -5.90
CA SER A 51 -1.62 11.14 -6.02
C SER A 51 -1.23 12.17 -4.94
N HIS A 52 -0.93 11.71 -3.71
CA HIS A 52 -0.45 12.57 -2.64
C HIS A 52 0.93 13.15 -2.93
N GLU A 53 1.84 12.35 -3.50
CA GLU A 53 3.18 12.80 -3.87
C GLU A 53 3.13 13.93 -4.91
N LEU A 54 2.30 13.79 -5.95
CA LEU A 54 2.08 14.85 -6.95
C LEU A 54 1.51 16.13 -6.35
N ASN A 55 0.48 16.02 -5.51
CA ASN A 55 -0.15 17.17 -4.86
C ASN A 55 0.83 17.93 -3.96
N SER A 56 1.75 17.23 -3.28
CA SER A 56 2.76 17.85 -2.42
C SER A 56 3.74 18.73 -3.20
N LEU A 57 4.08 18.34 -4.44
CA LEU A 57 4.95 19.13 -5.32
C LEU A 57 4.25 20.40 -5.83
N GLU A 58 2.98 20.30 -6.23
CA GLU A 58 2.19 21.47 -6.67
C GLU A 58 2.02 22.51 -5.55
N GLN A 59 1.83 22.06 -4.31
CA GLN A 59 1.76 22.94 -3.13
C GLN A 59 3.09 23.64 -2.86
N TYR A 60 4.23 22.96 -3.05
CA TYR A 60 5.55 23.57 -2.94
C TYR A 60 5.75 24.68 -3.98
N TYR A 61 5.47 24.41 -5.26
CA TYR A 61 5.58 25.43 -6.31
C TYR A 61 4.63 26.61 -6.11
N SER A 62 3.39 26.35 -5.66
CA SER A 62 2.41 27.40 -5.40
C SER A 62 2.84 28.31 -4.24
N ASN A 63 3.51 27.76 -3.22
CA ASN A 63 4.00 28.54 -2.09
C ASN A 63 5.28 29.33 -2.41
N ASP A 64 6.20 28.79 -3.22
CA ASP A 64 7.43 29.50 -3.61
C ASP A 64 7.19 30.61 -4.66
N SER A 65 6.10 30.52 -5.45
CA SER A 65 5.79 31.49 -6.53
C SER A 65 5.13 32.79 -6.06
N LEU A 66 4.69 32.86 -4.80
CA LEU A 66 4.02 34.03 -4.21
C LEU A 66 4.90 34.82 -3.23
N GLY A 67 6.16 34.39 -3.06
CA GLY A 67 7.17 35.07 -2.23
C GLY A 67 8.25 35.75 -3.07
N GLY A 68 7.89 36.78 -3.84
CA GLY A 68 8.83 37.59 -4.62
C GLY A 68 8.21 38.86 -5.16
#